data_AF-A0A5C7SKE5-F1
#
_entry.id   AF-A0A5C7SKE5-F1
#
_cell.length_a   1.000
_cell.length_b   1.000
_cell.length_c   1.000
_cell.angle_alpha   90.00
_cell.angle_beta   90.00
_cell.angle_gamma   90.00
#
_symmetry.space_group_name_H-M   'P 1'
#
loop_
_entity.id
_entity.type
_entity.pdbx_description
1 polymer ?
#
loop_
_entity_poly.entity_id
_entity_poly.type
_entity_poly.pdbx_seq_one_letter_code
_entity_poly.pdbx_strand_id
1 'polypeptide(L)'
;MSAFEPFESFGDLEEIAKGLTSPDSSVRRLAVIEIAETASPDAVKYLASAVSDAASDVRFQAVRALGEFDGAIVAEALVKGIVDFDPDVAGASAESLAEIRDPEAGPALLPLVSHNSAFVRASIFRSLKALRIPESLGPAVAALGDPDPAVRVQSVGVIGYLKRVETLPSLIGAARDANPDVRLAAINALAFARNAAAAQAASDALKDSEWQVRAAAAETIAKIGLTSAVSAVRAVLSDDYWQVRQKALQSLGKLKARDAVADIVPVLDAQLPSLRKEAAAALGDIADPRAREALTARVTDPDPDVRKTIVWALGQLSAA
;
A
#
# COMPACT_ATOMS: atom_id res chain seq x y z
N MET A 1 -51.46 -0.65 23.26
CA MET A 1 -50.85 0.52 22.60
C MET A 1 -49.40 0.54 23.00
N SER A 2 -48.53 0.33 22.02
CA SER A 2 -47.07 0.27 22.17
C SER A 2 -46.53 1.66 22.48
N ALA A 3 -46.02 1.86 23.69
CA ALA A 3 -45.12 2.98 23.97
C ALA A 3 -43.73 2.54 23.52
N PHE A 4 -43.37 2.94 22.30
CA PHE A 4 -41.99 2.98 21.86
C PHE A 4 -41.32 4.09 22.70
N GLU A 5 -40.40 3.72 23.59
CA GLU A 5 -39.45 4.67 24.18
C GLU A 5 -38.47 5.06 23.07
N PRO A 6 -38.44 6.32 22.61
CA PRO A 6 -37.45 6.75 21.64
C PRO A 6 -36.15 7.04 22.39
N PHE A 7 -35.10 6.28 22.05
CA PHE A 7 -33.67 6.60 22.11
C PHE A 7 -33.16 7.31 23.37
N GLU A 8 -32.25 6.65 24.08
CA GLU A 8 -31.40 7.27 25.11
C GLU A 8 -30.92 8.65 24.61
N SER A 9 -31.31 9.68 25.36
CA SER A 9 -30.81 11.03 25.18
C SER A 9 -29.31 10.99 25.44
N PHE A 10 -28.49 10.91 24.38
CA PHE A 10 -27.07 11.26 24.49
C PHE A 10 -27.00 12.57 25.27
N GLY A 11 -26.32 12.55 26.42
CA GLY A 11 -26.26 13.70 27.32
C GLY A 11 -25.79 14.94 26.56
N ASP A 12 -26.22 16.12 27.02
CA ASP A 12 -25.66 17.38 26.52
C ASP A 12 -24.13 17.26 26.50
N LEU A 13 -23.51 17.50 25.34
CA LEU A 13 -22.08 17.32 25.14
C LEU A 13 -21.27 18.10 26.19
N GLU A 14 -21.77 19.26 26.63
CA GLU A 14 -21.16 20.05 27.70
C GLU A 14 -21.23 19.34 29.06
N GLU A 15 -22.30 18.61 29.33
CA GLU A 15 -22.46 17.83 30.57
C GLU A 15 -21.50 16.64 30.59
N ILE A 16 -21.42 15.89 29.49
CA ILE A 16 -20.48 14.76 29.36
C ILE A 16 -19.04 15.27 29.52
N ALA A 17 -18.71 16.40 28.90
CA ALA A 17 -17.39 17.00 28.97
C ALA A 17 -16.94 17.38 30.40
N LYS A 18 -17.87 17.60 31.35
CA LYS A 18 -17.50 17.80 32.77
C LYS A 18 -16.75 16.60 33.34
N GLY A 19 -17.06 15.39 32.87
CA GLY A 19 -16.39 14.14 33.27
C GLY A 19 -14.88 14.15 33.01
N LEU A 20 -14.41 14.93 32.03
CA LEU A 20 -12.98 15.10 31.72
C LEU A 20 -12.18 15.79 32.85
N THR A 21 -12.84 16.39 33.83
CA THR A 21 -12.19 17.05 34.97
C THR A 21 -12.14 16.18 36.23
N SER A 22 -12.67 14.94 36.16
CA SER A 22 -12.68 14.02 37.29
C SER A 22 -11.27 13.68 37.80
N PRO A 23 -11.06 13.54 39.12
CA PRO A 23 -9.79 13.04 39.65
C PRO A 23 -9.52 11.58 39.23
N ASP A 24 -10.56 10.80 38.93
CA ASP A 24 -10.45 9.39 38.49
C ASP A 24 -10.26 9.30 36.97
N SER A 25 -9.15 8.71 36.53
CA SER A 25 -8.85 8.51 35.11
C SER A 25 -9.87 7.60 34.41
N SER A 26 -10.50 6.68 35.12
CA SER A 26 -11.54 5.79 34.58
C SER A 26 -12.77 6.59 34.15
N VAL A 27 -13.16 7.59 34.95
CA VAL A 27 -14.27 8.49 34.66
C VAL A 27 -13.92 9.42 33.51
N ARG A 28 -12.69 9.96 33.49
CA ARG A 28 -12.23 10.79 32.36
C ARG A 28 -12.22 9.98 31.05
N ARG A 29 -11.72 8.74 31.09
CA ARG A 29 -11.72 7.83 29.94
C ARG A 29 -13.13 7.52 29.45
N LEU A 30 -14.07 7.25 30.36
CA LEU A 30 -15.48 7.04 29.99
C LEU A 30 -16.08 8.29 29.33
N ALA A 31 -15.81 9.48 29.88
CA ALA A 31 -16.25 10.72 29.27
C ALA A 31 -15.69 10.91 27.85
N VAL A 32 -14.44 10.52 27.57
CA VAL A 32 -13.88 10.52 26.21
C VAL A 32 -14.66 9.59 25.26
N ILE A 33 -15.06 8.40 25.74
CA ILE A 33 -15.86 7.45 24.95
C ILE A 33 -17.24 8.04 24.64
N GLU A 34 -17.94 8.52 25.66
CA GLU A 34 -19.28 9.11 25.52
C GLU A 34 -19.25 10.36 24.62
N ILE A 35 -18.22 11.20 24.72
CA ILE A 35 -18.01 12.36 23.84
C ILE A 35 -17.85 11.91 22.39
N ALA A 36 -17.06 10.86 22.14
CA ALA A 36 -16.83 10.34 20.79
C ALA A 36 -18.12 9.78 20.18
N GLU A 37 -18.92 9.05 20.96
CA GLU A 37 -20.20 8.47 20.53
C GLU A 37 -21.23 9.51 20.09
N THR A 38 -21.10 10.77 20.53
CA THR A 38 -21.96 11.85 20.02
C THR A 38 -21.77 12.13 18.53
N ALA A 39 -20.61 11.75 17.96
CA ALA A 39 -20.19 12.05 16.59
C ALA A 39 -20.32 13.54 16.20
N SER A 40 -20.40 14.44 17.17
CA SER A 40 -20.57 15.87 16.94
C SER A 40 -19.22 16.51 16.58
N PRO A 41 -19.16 17.40 15.57
CA PRO A 41 -17.95 18.19 15.31
C PRO A 41 -17.49 18.99 16.54
N ASP A 42 -18.41 19.40 17.41
CA ASP A 42 -18.08 20.11 18.66
C ASP A 42 -17.36 19.22 19.68
N ALA A 43 -17.40 17.89 19.53
CA ALA A 43 -16.67 16.93 20.36
C ALA A 43 -15.16 17.08 20.20
N VAL A 44 -14.69 17.48 19.00
CA VAL A 44 -13.26 17.55 18.67
C VAL A 44 -12.48 18.42 19.66
N LYS A 45 -13.03 19.55 20.12
CA LYS A 45 -12.34 20.42 21.08
C LYS A 45 -12.11 19.75 22.45
N TYR A 46 -13.03 18.88 22.86
CA TYR A 46 -12.95 18.14 24.12
C TYR A 46 -12.04 16.91 23.99
N LEU A 47 -12.13 16.20 22.87
CA LEU A 47 -11.23 15.08 22.59
C LEU A 47 -9.78 15.57 22.43
N ALA A 48 -9.57 16.69 21.75
CA ALA A 48 -8.25 17.30 21.57
C ALA A 48 -7.60 17.73 22.89
N SER A 49 -8.37 18.17 23.88
CA SER A 49 -7.83 18.50 25.20
C SER A 49 -7.41 17.25 25.98
N ALA A 50 -8.17 16.15 25.85
CA ALA A 50 -7.88 14.87 26.49
C ALA A 50 -6.62 14.17 25.97
N VAL A 51 -6.09 14.54 24.79
CA VAL A 51 -4.79 14.05 24.30
C VAL A 51 -3.63 14.48 25.21
N SER A 52 -3.80 15.51 26.04
CA SER A 52 -2.78 15.94 27.01
C SER A 52 -3.07 15.48 28.45
N ASP A 53 -3.95 14.49 28.64
CA ASP A 53 -4.28 13.97 29.96
C ASP A 53 -3.06 13.34 30.67
N ALA A 54 -3.04 13.42 32.00
CA ALA A 54 -1.98 12.83 32.80
C ALA A 54 -1.91 11.29 32.66
N ALA A 55 -3.04 10.62 32.48
CA ALA A 55 -3.14 9.16 32.38
C ALA A 55 -3.09 8.71 30.92
N SER A 56 -2.25 7.71 30.61
CA SER A 56 -2.03 7.27 29.23
C SER A 56 -3.23 6.55 28.63
N ASP A 57 -4.06 5.90 29.45
CA ASP A 57 -5.31 5.26 29.01
C ASP A 57 -6.35 6.28 28.51
N VAL A 58 -6.42 7.47 29.13
CA VAL A 58 -7.25 8.58 28.66
C VAL A 58 -6.70 9.15 27.35
N ARG A 59 -5.38 9.40 27.27
CA ARG A 59 -4.73 9.89 26.05
C ARG A 59 -4.92 8.91 24.89
N PHE A 60 -4.71 7.62 25.14
CA PHE A 60 -4.93 6.53 24.18
C PHE A 60 -6.37 6.55 23.64
N GLN A 61 -7.35 6.65 24.54
CA GLN A 61 -8.75 6.71 24.15
C GLN A 61 -9.05 7.98 23.33
N ALA A 62 -8.45 9.11 23.69
CA ALA A 62 -8.64 10.39 23.00
C ALA A 62 -8.07 10.36 21.57
N VAL A 63 -6.84 9.86 21.37
CA VAL A 63 -6.25 9.78 20.02
C VAL A 63 -6.98 8.78 19.12
N ARG A 64 -7.58 7.72 19.68
CA ARG A 64 -8.42 6.80 18.91
C ARG A 64 -9.74 7.44 18.52
N ALA A 65 -10.42 8.09 19.46
CA ALA A 65 -11.67 8.80 19.19
C ALA A 65 -11.49 9.90 18.13
N LEU A 66 -10.39 10.65 18.18
CA LEU A 66 -10.07 11.66 17.18
C LEU A 66 -9.87 11.10 15.77
N GLY A 67 -9.54 9.81 15.61
CA GLY A 67 -9.39 9.18 14.30
C GLY A 67 -10.71 9.04 13.52
N GLU A 68 -11.86 9.26 14.15
CA GLU A 68 -13.17 9.27 13.51
C GLU A 68 -13.54 10.65 12.91
N PHE A 69 -12.69 11.65 13.13
CA PHE A 69 -12.88 13.02 12.68
C PHE A 69 -11.78 13.44 11.69
N ASP A 70 -12.09 14.42 10.84
CA ASP A 70 -11.14 15.06 9.94
C ASP A 70 -10.91 16.53 10.36
N GLY A 71 -9.91 17.17 9.77
CA GLY A 71 -9.64 18.61 9.91
C GLY A 71 -8.35 18.97 10.63
N ALA A 72 -7.97 20.24 10.51
CA ALA A 72 -6.70 20.75 11.05
C ALA A 72 -6.56 20.57 12.58
N ILE A 73 -7.64 20.80 13.34
CA ILE A 73 -7.62 20.66 14.82
C ILE A 73 -7.36 19.20 15.23
N VAL A 74 -7.96 18.25 14.52
CA VAL A 74 -7.75 16.82 14.75
C VAL A 74 -6.30 16.46 14.47
N ALA A 75 -5.75 16.91 13.34
CA ALA A 75 -4.37 16.68 12.97
C ALA A 75 -3.39 17.28 14.00
N GLU A 76 -3.63 18.51 14.47
CA GLU A 76 -2.81 19.15 15.51
C GLU A 76 -2.84 18.38 16.83
N ALA A 77 -4.00 17.86 17.24
CA ALA A 77 -4.13 17.06 18.44
C ALA A 77 -3.39 15.72 18.30
N LEU A 78 -3.57 15.02 17.20
CA LEU A 78 -2.89 13.74 16.95
C LEU A 78 -1.37 13.91 16.76
N VAL A 79 -0.90 15.02 16.21
CA VAL A 79 0.54 15.34 16.20
C VAL A 79 1.14 15.43 17.61
N LYS A 80 0.35 15.77 18.64
CA LYS A 80 0.81 15.67 20.04
C LYS A 80 0.84 14.22 20.52
N GLY A 81 -0.16 13.42 20.14
CA GLY A 81 -0.23 12.00 20.48
C GLY A 81 0.90 11.18 19.87
N ILE A 82 1.35 11.48 18.65
CA ILE A 82 2.39 10.70 17.96
C ILE A 82 3.78 10.80 18.62
N VAL A 83 4.01 11.84 19.44
CA VAL A 83 5.25 12.07 20.19
C VAL A 83 5.10 11.71 21.67
N ASP A 84 4.03 11.00 22.03
CA ASP A 84 3.79 10.55 23.40
C ASP A 84 4.90 9.62 23.91
N PHE A 85 5.14 9.63 25.22
CA PHE A 85 6.08 8.74 25.87
C PHE A 85 5.57 7.30 25.95
N ASP A 86 4.24 7.14 26.01
CA ASP A 86 3.58 5.84 26.00
C ASP A 86 3.49 5.32 24.53
N PRO A 87 4.15 4.19 24.22
CA PRO A 87 4.17 3.66 22.86
C PRO A 87 2.80 3.29 22.31
N ASP A 88 1.84 2.91 23.15
CA ASP A 88 0.49 2.55 22.72
C ASP A 88 -0.28 3.79 22.28
N VAL A 89 -0.10 4.92 23.00
CA VAL A 89 -0.66 6.23 22.61
C VAL A 89 -0.04 6.70 21.30
N ALA A 90 1.29 6.65 21.19
CA ALA A 90 2.01 7.06 19.98
C ALA A 90 1.63 6.22 18.75
N GLY A 91 1.51 4.89 18.95
CA GLY A 91 1.05 3.94 17.94
C GLY A 91 -0.37 4.23 17.47
N ALA A 92 -1.32 4.33 18.41
CA ALA A 92 -2.72 4.63 18.09
C ALA A 92 -2.86 5.99 17.39
N SER A 93 -2.10 6.99 17.80
CA SER A 93 -2.11 8.29 17.16
C SER A 93 -1.55 8.27 15.74
N ALA A 94 -0.49 7.49 15.49
CA ALA A 94 0.03 7.26 14.14
C ALA A 94 -0.98 6.55 13.23
N GLU A 95 -1.76 5.61 13.77
CA GLU A 95 -2.84 4.93 13.04
C GLU A 95 -3.95 5.91 12.68
N SER A 96 -4.44 6.71 13.64
CA SER A 96 -5.46 7.74 13.39
C SER A 96 -5.00 8.77 12.35
N LEU A 97 -3.75 9.25 12.44
CA LEU A 97 -3.18 10.19 11.46
C LEU A 97 -3.08 9.60 10.05
N ALA A 98 -2.92 8.29 9.91
CA ALA A 98 -2.79 7.65 8.59
C ALA A 98 -4.12 7.58 7.84
N GLU A 99 -5.25 7.68 8.55
CA GLU A 99 -6.59 7.66 7.97
C GLU A 99 -7.09 9.03 7.54
N ILE A 100 -6.55 10.12 8.09
CA ILE A 100 -6.89 11.48 7.70
C ILE A 100 -6.67 11.67 6.20
N ARG A 101 -7.70 12.20 5.52
CA ARG A 101 -7.65 12.51 4.08
C ARG A 101 -7.71 13.99 3.77
N ASP A 102 -7.98 14.83 4.76
CA ASP A 102 -8.10 16.27 4.60
C ASP A 102 -6.73 16.96 4.36
N PRO A 103 -6.50 17.59 3.19
CA PRO A 103 -5.28 18.36 2.91
C PRO A 103 -4.97 19.46 3.94
N GLU A 104 -5.97 19.99 4.65
CA GLU A 104 -5.77 21.00 5.70
C GLU A 104 -4.97 20.47 6.90
N ALA A 105 -4.82 19.15 7.04
CA ALA A 105 -3.91 18.54 8.02
C ALA A 105 -2.42 18.72 7.66
N GLY A 106 -2.10 19.04 6.40
CA GLY A 106 -0.74 19.15 5.88
C GLY A 106 0.18 20.08 6.70
N PRO A 107 -0.23 21.33 6.99
CA PRO A 107 0.55 22.26 7.81
C PRO A 107 0.91 21.74 9.20
N ALA A 108 0.06 20.92 9.83
CA ALA A 108 0.35 20.33 11.14
C ALA A 108 1.38 19.18 11.05
N LEU A 109 1.35 18.40 9.95
CA LEU A 109 2.22 17.23 9.78
C LEU A 109 3.62 17.58 9.25
N LEU A 110 3.72 18.53 8.32
CA LEU A 110 4.96 18.86 7.62
C LEU A 110 6.15 19.20 8.54
N PRO A 111 6.00 19.90 9.68
CA PRO A 111 7.13 20.17 10.57
C PRO A 111 7.79 18.90 11.13
N LEU A 112 7.05 17.80 11.31
CA LEU A 112 7.53 16.57 11.93
C LEU A 112 8.28 15.64 10.97
N VAL A 113 8.35 15.96 9.67
CA VAL A 113 9.16 15.18 8.69
C VAL A 113 10.65 15.17 9.03
N SER A 114 11.11 16.10 9.88
CA SER A 114 12.49 16.24 10.33
C SER A 114 12.69 15.86 11.81
N HIS A 115 11.70 15.21 12.42
CA HIS A 115 11.74 14.84 13.83
C HIS A 115 12.89 13.86 14.15
N ASN A 116 13.43 13.90 15.39
CA ASN A 116 14.56 13.06 15.79
C ASN A 116 14.23 11.54 15.74
N SER A 117 13.00 11.18 16.08
CA SER A 117 12.52 9.80 16.09
C SER A 117 12.14 9.33 14.68
N ALA A 118 12.75 8.22 14.25
CA ALA A 118 12.45 7.59 12.96
C ALA A 118 10.99 7.10 12.88
N PHE A 119 10.42 6.63 13.99
CA PHE A 119 9.01 6.27 14.09
C PHE A 119 8.12 7.45 13.70
N VAL A 120 8.36 8.62 14.30
CA VAL A 120 7.59 9.84 14.00
C VAL A 120 7.75 10.21 12.53
N ARG A 121 8.97 10.30 12.00
CA ARG A 121 9.20 10.64 10.58
C ARG A 121 8.47 9.68 9.64
N ALA A 122 8.58 8.37 9.88
CA ALA A 122 7.92 7.35 9.05
C ALA A 122 6.39 7.48 9.12
N SER A 123 5.82 7.63 10.32
CA SER A 123 4.37 7.79 10.48
C SER A 123 3.85 9.05 9.80
N ILE A 124 4.59 10.17 9.87
CA ILE A 124 4.24 11.40 9.17
C ILE A 124 4.24 11.21 7.65
N PHE A 125 5.27 10.58 7.07
CA PHE A 125 5.27 10.28 5.63
C PHE A 125 4.14 9.32 5.23
N ARG A 126 3.80 8.35 6.08
CA ARG A 126 2.64 7.47 5.86
C ARG A 126 1.35 8.27 5.77
N SER A 127 1.13 9.25 6.64
CA SER A 127 -0.03 10.14 6.63
C SER A 127 -0.02 11.09 5.43
N LEU A 128 1.11 11.72 5.13
CA LEU A 128 1.24 12.65 3.99
C LEU A 128 0.88 12.00 2.63
N LYS A 129 1.14 10.69 2.48
CA LYS A 129 0.76 9.91 1.28
C LYS A 129 -0.75 10.00 1.01
N ALA A 130 -1.57 9.95 2.07
CA ALA A 130 -3.02 9.99 1.98
C ALA A 130 -3.56 11.38 1.63
N LEU A 131 -2.89 12.44 2.11
CA LEU A 131 -3.29 13.83 1.88
C LEU A 131 -3.00 14.33 0.47
N ARG A 132 -1.98 13.76 -0.20
CA ARG A 132 -1.60 14.08 -1.59
C ARG A 132 -1.27 15.56 -1.82
N ILE A 133 -0.75 16.23 -0.79
CA ILE A 133 -0.38 17.64 -0.87
C ILE A 133 0.95 17.81 -1.63
N PRO A 134 1.06 18.73 -2.62
CA PRO A 134 2.29 18.97 -3.36
C PRO A 134 3.50 19.34 -2.49
N GLU A 135 3.27 20.03 -1.37
CA GLU A 135 4.25 20.50 -0.42
C GLU A 135 5.05 19.35 0.22
N SER A 136 4.48 18.14 0.25
CA SER A 136 5.14 16.94 0.77
C SER A 136 6.22 16.37 -0.17
N LEU A 137 6.25 16.78 -1.44
CA LEU A 137 7.16 16.21 -2.45
C LEU A 137 8.64 16.47 -2.11
N GLY A 138 8.99 17.72 -1.81
CA GLY A 138 10.36 18.11 -1.47
C GLY A 138 10.89 17.34 -0.25
N PRO A 139 10.18 17.36 0.89
CA PRO A 139 10.52 16.55 2.07
C PRO A 139 10.64 15.05 1.76
N ALA A 140 9.72 14.48 0.97
CA ALA A 140 9.76 13.06 0.63
C ALA A 140 10.99 12.70 -0.22
N VAL A 141 11.37 13.54 -1.19
CA VAL A 141 12.59 13.33 -1.99
C VAL A 141 13.84 13.41 -1.11
N ALA A 142 13.90 14.36 -0.17
CA ALA A 142 15.02 14.46 0.76
C ALA A 142 15.12 13.22 1.69
N ALA A 143 13.98 12.73 2.16
CA ALA A 143 13.89 11.58 3.05
C ALA A 143 14.21 10.21 2.38
N LEU A 144 14.43 10.17 1.06
CA LEU A 144 15.06 9.01 0.43
C LEU A 144 16.51 8.79 0.89
N GLY A 145 17.14 9.80 1.51
CA GLY A 145 18.45 9.68 2.15
C GLY A 145 18.39 9.40 3.66
N ASP A 146 17.21 9.15 4.23
CA ASP A 146 17.07 8.93 5.67
C ASP A 146 17.84 7.67 6.12
N PRO A 147 18.55 7.70 7.27
CA PRO A 147 19.24 6.51 7.77
C PRO A 147 18.29 5.33 8.03
N ASP A 148 17.05 5.60 8.41
CA ASP A 148 16.07 4.57 8.72
C ASP A 148 15.31 4.10 7.46
N PRO A 149 15.33 2.80 7.13
CA PRO A 149 14.67 2.28 5.93
C PRO A 149 13.15 2.42 5.96
N ALA A 150 12.50 2.41 7.14
CA ALA A 150 11.05 2.59 7.22
C ALA A 150 10.65 3.99 6.77
N VAL A 151 11.45 5.01 7.11
CA VAL A 151 11.25 6.39 6.63
C VAL A 151 11.41 6.45 5.10
N ARG A 152 12.46 5.81 4.55
CA ARG A 152 12.67 5.75 3.10
C ARG A 152 11.51 5.07 2.36
N VAL A 153 10.98 3.96 2.90
CA VAL A 153 9.79 3.26 2.34
C VAL A 153 8.58 4.19 2.29
N GLN A 154 8.25 4.88 3.40
CA GLN A 154 7.09 5.77 3.41
C GLN A 154 7.28 6.96 2.47
N SER A 155 8.50 7.47 2.36
CA SER A 155 8.87 8.56 1.43
C SER A 155 8.67 8.16 -0.03
N VAL A 156 9.11 6.96 -0.42
CA VAL A 156 8.80 6.38 -1.73
C VAL A 156 7.30 6.32 -1.98
N GLY A 157 6.52 5.94 -0.96
CA GLY A 157 5.07 5.93 -1.00
C GLY A 157 4.46 7.29 -1.37
N VAL A 158 4.92 8.37 -0.72
CA VAL A 158 4.48 9.74 -1.03
C VAL A 158 4.82 10.12 -2.48
N ILE A 159 6.07 9.92 -2.90
CA ILE A 159 6.54 10.25 -4.25
C ILE A 159 5.73 9.48 -5.32
N GLY A 160 5.57 8.17 -5.12
CA GLY A 160 4.82 7.31 -6.03
C GLY A 160 3.35 7.69 -6.14
N TYR A 161 2.74 8.20 -5.05
CA TYR A 161 1.35 8.62 -5.05
C TYR A 161 1.14 9.95 -5.79
N LEU A 162 2.08 10.89 -5.65
CA LEU A 162 2.03 12.19 -6.32
C LEU A 162 2.29 12.09 -7.84
N LYS A 163 2.92 11.00 -8.30
CA LYS A 163 3.10 10.66 -9.73
C LYS A 163 3.73 11.77 -10.57
N ARG A 164 4.71 12.48 -10.00
CA ARG A 164 5.45 13.53 -10.70
C ARG A 164 6.56 12.90 -11.53
N VAL A 165 6.62 13.22 -12.82
CA VAL A 165 7.62 12.65 -13.75
C VAL A 165 9.04 13.08 -13.38
N GLU A 166 9.20 14.28 -12.81
CA GLU A 166 10.50 14.81 -12.36
C GLU A 166 11.15 13.99 -11.24
N THR A 167 10.39 13.21 -10.46
CA THR A 167 10.94 12.37 -9.39
C THR A 167 11.28 10.95 -9.84
N LEU A 168 11.14 10.63 -11.13
CA LEU A 168 11.53 9.33 -11.67
C LEU A 168 13.00 8.97 -11.40
N PRO A 169 13.98 9.89 -11.57
CA PRO A 169 15.37 9.59 -11.22
C PRO A 169 15.53 9.18 -9.74
N SER A 170 14.80 9.82 -8.84
CA SER A 170 14.81 9.50 -7.40
C SER A 170 14.23 8.11 -7.10
N LEU A 171 13.12 7.74 -7.74
CA LEU A 171 12.53 6.40 -7.63
C LEU A 171 13.44 5.32 -8.23
N ILE A 172 14.09 5.61 -9.36
CA ILE A 172 15.07 4.70 -9.97
C ILE A 172 16.29 4.50 -9.05
N GLY A 173 16.73 5.57 -8.37
CA GLY A 173 17.76 5.47 -7.34
C GLY A 173 17.33 4.58 -6.17
N ALA A 174 16.13 4.80 -5.64
CA ALA A 174 15.57 4.00 -4.53
C ALA A 174 15.34 2.53 -4.89
N ALA A 175 15.14 2.20 -6.17
CA ALA A 175 15.09 0.81 -6.65
C ALA A 175 16.42 0.04 -6.47
N ARG A 176 17.51 0.73 -6.11
CA ARG A 176 18.84 0.17 -5.84
C ARG A 176 19.27 0.33 -4.38
N ASP A 177 18.33 0.66 -3.49
CA ASP A 177 18.58 0.81 -2.05
C ASP A 177 19.15 -0.47 -1.41
N ALA A 178 19.96 -0.31 -0.36
CA ALA A 178 20.51 -1.45 0.38
C ALA A 178 19.41 -2.32 1.03
N ASN A 179 18.31 -1.69 1.46
CA ASN A 179 17.19 -2.37 2.10
C ASN A 179 16.17 -2.88 1.05
N PRO A 180 15.77 -4.16 1.12
CA PRO A 180 14.85 -4.76 0.14
C PRO A 180 13.44 -4.16 0.16
N ASP A 181 12.93 -3.70 1.30
CA ASP A 181 11.60 -3.09 1.39
C ASP A 181 11.55 -1.74 0.65
N VAL A 182 12.64 -0.97 0.71
CA VAL A 182 12.77 0.28 -0.05
C VAL A 182 12.81 -0.02 -1.55
N ARG A 183 13.61 -1.01 -1.98
CA ARG A 183 13.66 -1.42 -3.39
C ARG A 183 12.29 -1.88 -3.88
N LEU A 184 11.60 -2.71 -3.09
CA LEU A 184 10.25 -3.20 -3.39
C LEU A 184 9.26 -2.04 -3.54
N ALA A 185 9.25 -1.10 -2.60
CA ALA A 185 8.39 0.08 -2.65
C ALA A 185 8.67 0.92 -3.91
N ALA A 186 9.95 1.10 -4.25
CA ALA A 186 10.38 1.91 -5.39
C ALA A 186 9.98 1.27 -6.72
N ILE A 187 10.20 -0.03 -6.88
CA ILE A 187 9.77 -0.78 -8.05
C ILE A 187 8.25 -0.69 -8.23
N ASN A 188 7.47 -0.88 -7.17
CA ASN A 188 6.02 -0.72 -7.23
C ASN A 188 5.59 0.70 -7.63
N ALA A 189 6.27 1.73 -7.13
CA ALA A 189 5.99 3.13 -7.46
C ALA A 189 6.29 3.45 -8.95
N LEU A 190 7.28 2.78 -9.56
CA LEU A 190 7.61 2.95 -10.98
C LEU A 190 6.53 2.44 -11.93
N ALA A 191 5.58 1.61 -11.47
CA ALA A 191 4.54 1.02 -12.32
C ALA A 191 3.61 2.04 -13.00
N PHE A 192 3.50 3.25 -12.46
CA PHE A 192 2.70 4.32 -13.07
C PHE A 192 3.47 5.10 -14.15
N ALA A 193 4.78 4.89 -14.26
CA ALA A 193 5.64 5.60 -15.20
C ALA A 193 5.68 4.86 -16.55
N ARG A 194 5.03 5.40 -17.57
CA ARG A 194 5.22 4.93 -18.97
C ARG A 194 6.55 5.43 -19.53
N ASN A 195 7.65 5.00 -18.94
CA ASN A 195 8.99 5.53 -19.20
C ASN A 195 10.02 4.39 -19.40
N ALA A 196 10.89 4.53 -20.39
CA ALA A 196 11.89 3.53 -20.72
C ALA A 196 12.92 3.30 -19.60
N ALA A 197 13.33 4.35 -18.88
CA ALA A 197 14.25 4.22 -17.75
C ALA A 197 13.59 3.49 -16.56
N ALA A 198 12.29 3.71 -16.33
CA ALA A 198 11.53 2.95 -15.34
C ALA A 198 11.45 1.46 -15.71
N ALA A 199 11.20 1.15 -16.98
CA ALA A 199 11.20 -0.24 -17.46
C ALA A 199 12.59 -0.89 -17.36
N GLN A 200 13.66 -0.13 -17.61
CA GLN A 200 15.03 -0.63 -17.43
C GLN A 200 15.33 -0.91 -15.95
N ALA A 201 14.96 0.00 -15.04
CA ALA A 201 15.13 -0.22 -13.61
C ALA A 201 14.36 -1.45 -13.12
N ALA A 202 13.13 -1.65 -13.59
CA ALA A 202 12.37 -2.86 -13.30
C ALA A 202 13.02 -4.11 -13.93
N SER A 203 13.58 -4.01 -15.14
CA SER A 203 14.31 -5.13 -15.77
C SER A 203 15.57 -5.52 -15.01
N ASP A 204 16.29 -4.54 -14.45
CA ASP A 204 17.45 -4.78 -13.59
C ASP A 204 17.02 -5.52 -12.30
N ALA A 205 15.90 -5.09 -11.70
CA ALA A 205 15.32 -5.67 -10.47
C ALA A 205 14.76 -7.09 -10.63
N LEU A 206 14.61 -7.60 -11.86
CA LEU A 206 14.33 -9.03 -12.09
C LEU A 206 15.50 -9.94 -11.65
N LYS A 207 16.68 -9.38 -11.37
CA LYS A 207 17.86 -10.10 -10.88
C LYS A 207 18.13 -9.84 -9.39
N ASP A 208 17.18 -9.23 -8.68
CA ASP A 208 17.33 -8.88 -7.27
C ASP A 208 17.52 -10.14 -6.40
N SER A 209 18.28 -10.02 -5.32
CA SER A 209 18.45 -11.11 -4.36
C SER A 209 17.13 -11.50 -3.69
N GLU A 210 16.23 -10.54 -3.49
CA GLU A 210 14.95 -10.75 -2.83
C GLU A 210 13.84 -11.11 -3.82
N TRP A 211 13.13 -12.21 -3.56
CA TRP A 211 12.14 -12.72 -4.51
C TRP A 211 10.91 -11.81 -4.60
N GLN A 212 10.52 -11.12 -3.52
CA GLN A 212 9.42 -10.14 -3.58
C GLN A 212 9.76 -9.00 -4.55
N VAL A 213 11.02 -8.56 -4.59
CA VAL A 213 11.47 -7.50 -5.51
C VAL A 213 11.42 -7.99 -6.96
N ARG A 214 11.90 -9.22 -7.23
CA ARG A 214 11.81 -9.83 -8.57
C ARG A 214 10.36 -10.00 -9.04
N ALA A 215 9.46 -10.45 -8.16
CA ALA A 215 8.04 -10.59 -8.47
C ALA A 215 7.38 -9.23 -8.77
N ALA A 216 7.67 -8.21 -7.95
CA ALA A 216 7.19 -6.84 -8.18
C ALA A 216 7.75 -6.23 -9.47
N ALA A 217 8.99 -6.54 -9.82
CA ALA A 217 9.62 -6.11 -11.06
C ALA A 217 8.90 -6.67 -12.30
N ALA A 218 8.60 -7.97 -12.31
CA ALA A 218 7.82 -8.59 -13.39
C ALA A 218 6.42 -7.96 -13.53
N GLU A 219 5.72 -7.74 -12.41
CA GLU A 219 4.42 -7.07 -12.42
C GLU A 219 4.50 -5.62 -12.90
N THR A 220 5.54 -4.89 -12.49
CA THR A 220 5.79 -3.50 -12.84
C THR A 220 6.04 -3.35 -14.35
N ILE A 221 6.85 -4.23 -14.94
CA ILE A 221 7.11 -4.26 -16.38
C ILE A 221 5.80 -4.41 -17.17
N ALA A 222 4.92 -5.32 -16.73
CA ALA A 222 3.61 -5.51 -17.35
C ALA A 222 2.75 -4.24 -17.31
N LYS A 223 2.75 -3.53 -16.18
CA LYS A 223 1.97 -2.28 -15.99
C LYS A 223 2.53 -1.12 -16.81
N ILE A 224 3.85 -1.02 -16.93
CA ILE A 224 4.52 -0.04 -17.79
C ILE A 224 4.20 -0.29 -19.26
N GLY A 225 4.10 -1.56 -19.66
CA GLY A 225 3.64 -1.98 -20.99
C GLY A 225 4.69 -1.84 -22.10
N LEU A 226 5.97 -1.69 -21.75
CA LEU A 226 7.06 -1.59 -22.72
C LEU A 226 7.60 -2.99 -23.07
N THR A 227 7.46 -3.37 -24.34
CA THR A 227 7.82 -4.71 -24.85
C THR A 227 9.33 -4.96 -24.88
N SER A 228 10.17 -3.93 -24.77
CA SER A 228 11.64 -4.07 -24.69
C SER A 228 12.11 -4.91 -23.51
N ALA A 229 11.31 -5.05 -22.46
CA ALA A 229 11.61 -5.84 -21.28
C ALA A 229 11.21 -7.32 -21.39
N VAL A 230 10.56 -7.75 -22.49
CA VAL A 230 10.08 -9.12 -22.67
C VAL A 230 11.19 -10.16 -22.48
N SER A 231 12.38 -9.93 -23.07
CA SER A 231 13.51 -10.86 -22.93
C SER A 231 13.97 -11.02 -21.47
N ALA A 232 13.91 -9.94 -20.68
CA ALA A 232 14.27 -10.00 -19.27
C ALA A 232 13.21 -10.79 -18.46
N VAL A 233 11.92 -10.57 -18.75
CA VAL A 233 10.83 -11.31 -18.10
C VAL A 233 10.84 -12.80 -18.46
N ARG A 234 11.23 -13.17 -19.69
CA ARG A 234 11.38 -14.57 -20.10
C ARG A 234 12.39 -15.31 -19.21
N ALA A 235 13.49 -14.66 -18.83
CA ALA A 235 14.54 -15.28 -18.02
C ALA A 235 14.08 -15.70 -16.61
N VAL A 236 13.05 -15.05 -16.05
CA VAL A 236 12.54 -15.37 -14.69
C VAL A 236 11.40 -16.40 -14.70
N LEU A 237 11.08 -17.01 -15.85
CA LEU A 237 10.18 -18.17 -15.91
C LEU A 237 10.74 -19.41 -15.23
N SER A 238 12.07 -19.46 -15.05
CA SER A 238 12.81 -20.51 -14.35
C SER A 238 13.25 -20.10 -12.93
N ASP A 239 12.65 -19.06 -12.34
CA ASP A 239 12.97 -18.63 -10.97
C ASP A 239 12.67 -19.72 -9.93
N ASP A 240 13.47 -19.80 -8.87
CA ASP A 240 13.27 -20.77 -7.79
C ASP A 240 11.93 -20.56 -7.07
N TYR A 241 11.43 -19.32 -7.02
CA TYR A 241 10.19 -18.96 -6.35
C TYR A 241 9.02 -18.97 -7.35
N TRP A 242 8.03 -19.81 -7.06
CA TRP A 242 6.85 -19.96 -7.92
C TRP A 242 6.07 -18.64 -8.08
N GLN A 243 6.07 -17.76 -7.06
CA GLN A 243 5.43 -16.45 -7.13
C GLN A 243 6.06 -15.56 -8.21
N VAL A 244 7.38 -15.61 -8.36
CA VAL A 244 8.09 -14.84 -9.40
C VAL A 244 7.73 -15.39 -10.78
N ARG A 245 7.76 -16.72 -10.95
CA ARG A 245 7.35 -17.40 -12.19
C ARG A 245 5.92 -17.06 -12.58
N GLN A 246 5.00 -17.03 -11.60
CA GLN A 246 3.60 -16.65 -11.83
C GLN A 246 3.50 -15.21 -12.35
N LYS A 247 4.20 -14.25 -11.72
CA LYS A 247 4.21 -12.85 -12.16
C LYS A 247 4.84 -12.69 -13.54
N ALA A 248 5.86 -13.48 -13.86
CA ALA A 248 6.47 -13.50 -15.18
C ALA A 248 5.47 -13.97 -16.27
N LEU A 249 4.75 -15.06 -16.04
CA LEU A 249 3.70 -15.55 -16.93
C LEU A 249 2.62 -14.49 -17.17
N GLN A 250 2.08 -13.91 -16.08
CA GLN A 250 1.10 -12.81 -16.15
C GLN A 250 1.62 -11.63 -16.97
N SER A 251 2.88 -11.26 -16.76
CA SER A 251 3.51 -10.16 -17.48
C SER A 251 3.63 -10.45 -18.98
N LEU A 252 4.09 -11.64 -19.36
CA LEU A 252 4.23 -12.04 -20.77
C LEU A 252 2.87 -12.12 -21.48
N GLY A 253 1.83 -12.60 -20.77
CA GLY A 253 0.44 -12.57 -21.22
C GLY A 253 -0.04 -11.16 -21.52
N LYS A 254 0.09 -10.24 -20.56
CA LYS A 254 -0.32 -8.83 -20.69
C LYS A 254 0.44 -8.08 -21.78
N LEU A 255 1.73 -8.37 -21.95
CA LEU A 255 2.57 -7.78 -23.00
C LEU A 255 2.35 -8.40 -24.39
N LYS A 256 1.49 -9.43 -24.51
CA LYS A 256 1.24 -10.17 -25.75
C LYS A 256 2.55 -10.68 -26.37
N ALA A 257 3.45 -11.18 -25.53
CA ALA A 257 4.81 -11.57 -25.90
C ALA A 257 4.85 -12.86 -26.73
N ARG A 258 4.56 -12.75 -28.04
CA ARG A 258 4.58 -13.89 -28.98
C ARG A 258 5.89 -14.67 -28.98
N ASP A 259 7.02 -13.99 -28.81
CA ASP A 259 8.35 -14.64 -28.78
C ASP A 259 8.61 -15.45 -27.51
N ALA A 260 7.76 -15.31 -26.48
CA ALA A 260 7.86 -16.07 -25.23
C ALA A 260 7.07 -17.39 -25.24
N VAL A 261 6.30 -17.68 -26.30
CA VAL A 261 5.44 -18.87 -26.37
C VAL A 261 6.24 -20.15 -26.13
N ALA A 262 7.42 -20.28 -26.76
CA ALA A 262 8.27 -21.45 -26.62
C ALA A 262 8.80 -21.64 -25.18
N ASP A 263 9.00 -20.55 -24.43
CA ASP A 263 9.46 -20.62 -23.04
C ASP A 263 8.31 -20.88 -22.05
N ILE A 264 7.09 -20.46 -22.39
CA ILE A 264 5.89 -20.68 -21.55
C ILE A 264 5.39 -22.13 -21.66
N VAL A 265 5.47 -22.73 -22.85
CA VAL A 265 4.96 -24.09 -23.11
C VAL A 265 5.45 -25.13 -22.10
N PRO A 266 6.75 -25.22 -21.74
CA PRO A 266 7.23 -26.15 -20.71
C PRO A 266 6.59 -25.96 -19.33
N VAL A 267 6.11 -24.75 -19.01
CA VAL A 267 5.48 -24.45 -17.71
C VAL A 267 4.08 -25.07 -17.61
N LEU A 268 3.47 -25.47 -18.73
CA LEU A 268 2.25 -26.27 -18.74
C LEU A 268 2.44 -27.67 -18.12
N ASP A 269 3.67 -28.12 -17.87
CA ASP A 269 3.96 -29.39 -17.17
C ASP A 269 4.49 -29.17 -15.74
N ALA A 270 4.38 -27.94 -15.21
CA ALA A 270 4.84 -27.64 -13.86
C ALA A 270 4.12 -28.51 -12.81
N GLN A 271 4.85 -28.90 -11.76
CA GLN A 271 4.28 -29.67 -10.64
C GLN A 271 3.11 -28.93 -9.97
N LEU A 272 3.24 -27.62 -9.80
CA LEU A 272 2.22 -26.76 -9.20
C LEU A 272 1.08 -26.48 -10.19
N PRO A 273 -0.18 -26.87 -9.89
CA PRO A 273 -1.33 -26.58 -10.75
C PRO A 273 -1.53 -25.08 -11.01
N SER A 274 -1.25 -24.24 -10.00
CA SER A 274 -1.34 -22.78 -10.14
C SER A 274 -0.43 -22.23 -11.25
N LEU A 275 0.77 -22.80 -11.45
CA LEU A 275 1.67 -22.41 -12.52
C LEU A 275 1.21 -22.92 -13.89
N ARG A 276 0.69 -24.16 -13.97
CA ARG A 276 0.11 -24.67 -15.22
C ARG A 276 -1.08 -23.83 -15.67
N LYS A 277 -1.97 -23.47 -14.73
CA LYS A 277 -3.10 -22.57 -14.95
C LYS A 277 -2.63 -21.22 -15.49
N GLU A 278 -1.65 -20.62 -14.83
CA GLU A 278 -1.12 -19.32 -15.24
C GLU A 278 -0.42 -19.38 -16.60
N ALA A 279 0.27 -20.48 -16.92
CA ALA A 279 0.88 -20.68 -18.23
C ALA A 279 -0.17 -20.79 -19.33
N ALA A 280 -1.25 -21.56 -19.09
CA ALA A 280 -2.38 -21.62 -20.01
C ALA A 280 -3.05 -20.25 -20.19
N ALA A 281 -3.23 -19.50 -19.10
CA ALA A 281 -3.78 -18.15 -19.13
C ALA A 281 -2.91 -17.21 -19.97
N ALA A 282 -1.59 -17.20 -19.73
CA ALA A 282 -0.64 -16.37 -20.46
C ALA A 282 -0.63 -16.69 -21.96
N LEU A 283 -0.65 -17.98 -22.35
CA LEU A 283 -0.73 -18.39 -23.75
C LEU A 283 -2.05 -17.98 -24.41
N GLY A 284 -3.16 -18.09 -23.68
CA GLY A 284 -4.47 -17.60 -24.13
C GLY A 284 -4.49 -16.08 -24.33
N ASP A 285 -3.90 -15.34 -23.40
CA ASP A 285 -3.74 -13.89 -23.53
C ASP A 285 -2.87 -13.53 -24.75
N ILE A 286 -1.72 -14.19 -24.95
CA ILE A 286 -0.85 -13.96 -26.10
C ILE A 286 -1.57 -14.28 -27.42
N ALA A 287 -2.46 -15.28 -27.41
CA ALA A 287 -3.27 -15.73 -28.55
C ALA A 287 -2.43 -16.06 -29.80
N ASP A 288 -1.26 -16.66 -29.61
CA ASP A 288 -0.40 -17.10 -30.72
C ASP A 288 -0.73 -18.55 -31.12
N PRO A 289 -1.04 -18.83 -32.41
CA PRO A 289 -1.40 -20.17 -32.87
C PRO A 289 -0.35 -21.26 -32.57
N ARG A 290 0.93 -20.90 -32.40
CA ARG A 290 1.99 -21.86 -32.06
C ARG A 290 1.77 -22.58 -30.74
N ALA A 291 0.95 -22.04 -29.84
CA ALA A 291 0.63 -22.67 -28.57
C ALA A 291 -0.49 -23.73 -28.65
N ARG A 292 -1.19 -23.83 -29.80
CA ARG A 292 -2.40 -24.67 -29.94
C ARG A 292 -2.15 -26.14 -29.65
N GLU A 293 -1.09 -26.70 -30.22
CA GLU A 293 -0.75 -28.12 -30.06
C GLU A 293 -0.43 -28.44 -28.59
N ALA A 294 0.40 -27.60 -27.96
CA ALA A 294 0.79 -27.75 -26.57
C ALA A 294 -0.40 -27.68 -25.60
N LEU A 295 -1.34 -26.74 -25.82
CA LEU A 295 -2.56 -26.61 -25.03
C LEU A 295 -3.50 -27.81 -25.25
N THR A 296 -3.68 -28.25 -26.50
CA THR A 296 -4.56 -29.38 -26.85
C THR A 296 -4.09 -30.67 -26.18
N ALA A 297 -2.78 -30.92 -26.14
CA ALA A 297 -2.20 -32.09 -25.49
C ALA A 297 -2.49 -32.19 -23.98
N ARG A 298 -2.93 -31.08 -23.35
CA ARG A 298 -3.12 -30.97 -21.89
C ARG A 298 -4.56 -30.65 -21.49
N VAL A 299 -5.52 -30.78 -22.41
CA VAL A 299 -6.96 -30.56 -22.14
C VAL A 299 -7.51 -31.47 -21.04
N THR A 300 -6.85 -32.61 -20.79
CA THR A 300 -7.17 -33.58 -19.74
C THR A 300 -6.37 -33.39 -18.44
N ASP A 301 -5.83 -32.18 -18.18
CA ASP A 301 -5.11 -31.88 -16.93
C ASP A 301 -5.90 -32.36 -15.69
N PRO A 302 -5.25 -32.96 -14.68
CA PRO A 302 -5.96 -33.42 -13.48
C PRO A 302 -6.69 -32.29 -12.73
N ASP A 303 -6.16 -31.07 -12.78
CA ASP A 303 -6.73 -29.93 -12.08
C ASP A 303 -7.89 -29.27 -12.88
N PRO A 304 -9.10 -29.14 -12.30
CA PRO A 304 -10.25 -28.57 -12.99
C PRO A 304 -10.09 -27.12 -13.45
N ASP A 305 -9.39 -26.29 -12.67
CA ASP A 305 -9.16 -24.89 -13.03
C ASP A 305 -8.20 -24.80 -14.21
N VAL A 306 -7.15 -25.65 -14.22
CA VAL A 306 -6.22 -25.74 -15.35
C VAL A 306 -6.96 -26.14 -16.63
N ARG A 307 -7.81 -27.18 -16.60
CA ARG A 307 -8.62 -27.60 -17.77
C ARG A 307 -9.49 -26.48 -18.29
N LYS A 308 -10.21 -25.78 -17.41
CA LYS A 308 -11.08 -24.65 -17.77
C LYS A 308 -10.28 -23.54 -18.46
N THR A 309 -9.11 -23.19 -17.92
CA THR A 309 -8.24 -22.17 -18.50
C THR A 309 -7.65 -22.60 -19.84
N ILE A 310 -7.27 -23.88 -20.02
CA ILE A 310 -6.77 -24.41 -21.30
C ILE A 310 -7.85 -24.30 -22.38
N VAL A 311 -9.10 -24.68 -22.08
CA VAL A 311 -10.21 -24.55 -23.04
C VAL A 311 -10.47 -23.10 -23.40
N TRP A 312 -10.45 -22.20 -22.41
CA TRP A 312 -10.55 -20.75 -22.67
C TRP A 312 -9.43 -20.25 -23.57
N ALA A 313 -8.18 -20.64 -23.30
CA ALA A 313 -7.01 -20.25 -24.08
C ALA A 313 -7.10 -20.72 -25.53
N LEU A 314 -7.48 -21.99 -25.76
CA LEU A 314 -7.74 -22.52 -27.11
C LEU A 314 -8.84 -21.73 -27.86
N GLY A 315 -9.84 -21.24 -27.13
CA GLY A 315 -10.86 -20.33 -27.65
C GLY A 315 -10.27 -18.99 -28.12
N GLN A 316 -9.40 -18.37 -27.31
CA GLN A 316 -8.72 -17.12 -27.69
C GLN A 316 -7.86 -17.29 -28.95
N LEU A 317 -7.11 -18.39 -29.05
CA LEU A 317 -6.27 -18.70 -30.21
C LEU A 317 -7.08 -18.92 -31.50
N SER A 318 -8.35 -19.30 -31.39
CA SER A 318 -9.23 -19.50 -32.55
C SER A 318 -9.92 -18.20 -33.00
N ALA A 319 -9.92 -17.17 -32.17
CA ALA A 319 -10.54 -15.88 -32.44
C ALA A 319 -9.56 -14.78 -32.90
N ALA A 320 -8.24 -15.01 -32.75
CA ALA A 320 -7.16 -14.10 -33.12
C ALA A 320 -6.65 -14.34 -34.55
#